data_AF-A0A1R3JXG7-F1
#
_entry.id   AF-A0A1R3JXG7-F1
#
_cell.length_a   1.000
_cell.length_b   1.000
_cell.length_c   1.000
_cell.angle_alpha   90.00
_cell.angle_beta   90.00
_cell.angle_gamma   90.00
#
_symmetry.space_group_name_H-M   'P 1'
#
loop_
_entity.id
_entity.type
_entity.pdbx_description
1 polymer ?
#
loop_
_entity_poly.entity_id
_entity_poly.type
_entity_poly.pdbx_seq_one_letter_code
_entity_poly.pdbx_strand_id
1 'polypeptide(L)'
;MGSSPCESRPITSNSSQAAVVASDGVQNVWEPLPTYIQLKSFVSSESDDISCEQSYGFLPCTTTVLGNIFLILVYGYLMFRAAKLLCDGCEILLEILGPGLIGGLVLPVLSSLPDAIIILASGLSGSKETAQSQVSVGIGLVAGSTVMLLTLVWGSCLILGKCDLDSSLSKDPKDTKGFSLTGSGVSTDIWTSYAARIMAISIIPFLIVQLPAILHTASEDRIAILIALFVSIFLLVSYSIYQVFQPWIQNRRIAFAKHKHVIAGILKHLSVRAVGRLLTDDGVPNTTVIEKLFMMIDQNGDGRLSPAELRALVLGIRFDEIDMDIEDAVENVMKEFDTSQDSFVDMDEFVRGIRKWLNEARRLSEGQQGASIHLHHFHEETRKEHHLLGGQGGHFGETVKNPVWNAFKAVMMLLLGTIVAAVIADPLVDTVSEFSKASSIPSFFVSFVILPIACTSEAVSALSFARRKKLTTTSLTFSQIYCSVTMSNILSLSVFLGLVYFRDLTWDFAAEVLVILIVCIVMG
;
A
#
# COMPACT_ATOMS: atom_id res chain seq x y z
N MET A 1 -73.96 40.02 -26.84
CA MET A 1 -72.91 39.98 -25.80
C MET A 1 -72.54 38.53 -25.56
N GLY A 2 -71.27 38.18 -25.73
CA GLY A 2 -70.76 36.80 -25.61
C GLY A 2 -69.95 36.39 -26.83
N SER A 3 -68.74 36.92 -26.95
CA SER A 3 -67.75 36.57 -27.97
C SER A 3 -66.90 35.39 -27.50
N SER A 4 -66.90 34.29 -28.26
CA SER A 4 -65.95 33.17 -28.17
C SER A 4 -65.11 33.16 -29.45
N PRO A 5 -63.76 33.19 -29.39
CA PRO A 5 -62.96 33.07 -30.60
C PRO A 5 -62.56 31.62 -30.90
N CYS A 6 -62.54 31.37 -32.20
CA CYS A 6 -62.23 30.15 -32.94
C CYS A 6 -60.89 29.48 -32.59
N GLU A 7 -60.91 28.15 -32.61
CA GLU A 7 -59.77 27.28 -32.88
C GLU A 7 -59.31 27.40 -34.34
N SER A 8 -57.99 27.38 -34.56
CA SER A 8 -57.40 27.07 -35.86
C SER A 8 -56.10 26.27 -35.67
N ARG A 9 -56.05 25.10 -36.33
CA ARG A 9 -54.94 24.12 -36.46
C ARG A 9 -53.57 24.74 -36.75
N PRO A 10 -52.50 23.95 -36.50
CA PRO A 10 -51.60 23.64 -37.61
C PRO A 10 -51.32 22.14 -37.80
N ILE A 11 -50.83 21.87 -39.00
CA ILE A 11 -50.62 20.59 -39.68
C ILE A 11 -49.26 19.98 -39.29
N THR A 12 -49.24 18.66 -39.21
CA THR A 12 -48.09 17.76 -39.04
C THR A 12 -47.12 17.77 -40.24
N SER A 13 -45.81 17.71 -39.98
CA SER A 13 -44.91 16.76 -40.67
C SER A 13 -43.48 16.73 -40.08
N ASN A 14 -43.11 15.54 -39.59
CA ASN A 14 -41.79 14.91 -39.48
C ASN A 14 -40.56 15.62 -40.06
N SER A 15 -39.49 15.65 -39.27
CA SER A 15 -38.21 15.08 -39.69
C SER A 15 -37.31 14.78 -38.49
N SER A 16 -36.99 13.50 -38.34
CA SER A 16 -35.91 12.94 -37.53
C SER A 16 -34.57 13.65 -37.77
N GLN A 17 -33.98 14.23 -36.74
CA GLN A 17 -32.53 14.44 -36.64
C GLN A 17 -32.14 14.45 -35.16
N ALA A 18 -31.21 13.55 -34.82
CA ALA A 18 -30.60 13.44 -33.52
C ALA A 18 -29.90 14.76 -33.16
N ALA A 19 -30.39 15.45 -32.13
CA ALA A 19 -29.72 16.59 -31.54
C ALA A 19 -28.93 16.11 -30.31
N VAL A 20 -27.62 16.01 -30.47
CA VAL A 20 -26.67 16.01 -29.37
C VAL A 20 -26.79 17.38 -28.69
N VAL A 21 -27.44 17.45 -27.53
CA VAL A 21 -27.49 18.68 -26.73
C VAL A 21 -26.33 18.62 -25.74
N ALA A 22 -25.21 19.19 -26.14
CA ALA A 22 -24.21 19.70 -25.21
C ALA A 22 -24.76 20.99 -24.61
N SER A 23 -25.00 21.01 -23.29
CA SER A 23 -25.46 22.20 -22.58
C SER A 23 -24.29 23.17 -22.38
N ASP A 24 -24.30 24.28 -23.11
CA ASP A 24 -23.42 25.43 -22.91
C ASP A 24 -24.05 26.33 -21.84
N GLY A 25 -23.59 26.17 -20.59
CA GLY A 25 -24.17 26.79 -19.40
C GLY A 25 -24.23 28.32 -19.39
N VAL A 26 -25.16 28.91 -20.14
CA VAL A 26 -25.54 30.31 -20.07
C VAL A 26 -27.04 30.43 -20.31
N GLN A 27 -27.83 30.35 -19.23
CA GLN A 27 -29.13 31.02 -19.18
C GLN A 27 -29.42 31.50 -17.76
N ASN A 28 -29.55 32.82 -17.65
CA ASN A 28 -29.86 33.57 -16.45
C ASN A 28 -31.28 33.27 -15.98
N VAL A 29 -31.42 32.54 -14.88
CA VAL A 29 -32.64 32.51 -14.08
C VAL A 29 -32.24 32.71 -12.62
N TRP A 30 -32.79 33.76 -12.01
CA TRP A 30 -32.67 34.03 -10.58
C TRP A 30 -33.49 32.98 -9.81
N GLU A 31 -32.81 32.05 -9.15
CA GLU A 31 -33.38 31.22 -8.07
C GLU A 31 -32.51 31.34 -6.81
N PRO A 32 -33.11 31.36 -5.60
CA PRO A 32 -32.37 31.58 -4.37
C PRO A 32 -31.54 30.33 -4.01
N LEU A 33 -30.27 30.59 -3.71
CA LEU A 33 -29.26 29.63 -3.25
C LEU A 33 -29.77 28.70 -2.12
N PRO A 34 -29.68 27.36 -2.23
CA PRO A 34 -29.68 26.48 -1.08
C PRO A 34 -28.25 26.05 -0.78
N THR A 35 -27.63 26.74 0.18
CA THR A 35 -26.51 26.22 0.97
C THR A 35 -27.08 25.10 1.85
N TYR A 36 -27.00 23.82 1.48
CA TYR A 36 -26.99 22.66 2.41
C TYR A 36 -26.69 21.38 1.63
N ILE A 37 -25.79 20.55 2.15
CA ILE A 37 -25.59 19.15 1.74
C ILE A 37 -26.91 18.43 2.02
N GLN A 38 -27.68 18.07 0.98
CA GLN A 38 -28.89 17.26 1.16
C GLN A 38 -28.50 15.81 1.41
N LEU A 39 -28.61 15.40 2.67
CA LEU A 39 -28.74 14.01 3.05
C LEU A 39 -30.10 13.49 2.52
N LYS A 40 -30.09 12.33 1.84
CA LYS A 40 -31.21 11.64 1.17
C LYS A 40 -32.59 11.98 1.78
N SER A 41 -33.34 12.85 1.09
CA SER A 41 -34.75 13.15 1.41
C SER A 41 -35.59 11.92 1.07
N PHE A 42 -36.15 11.27 2.09
CA PHE A 42 -37.27 10.36 1.94
C PHE A 42 -38.41 11.10 1.22
N VAL A 43 -39.03 10.46 0.23
CA VAL A 43 -40.15 10.93 -0.62
C VAL A 43 -39.73 11.53 -1.96
N SER A 44 -39.71 10.67 -2.99
CA SER A 44 -39.94 11.03 -4.39
C SER A 44 -40.82 9.97 -5.04
N SER A 45 -41.97 10.42 -5.52
CA SER A 45 -42.99 9.69 -6.26
C SER A 45 -42.53 9.23 -7.64
N GLU A 46 -43.05 8.09 -8.08
CA GLU A 46 -42.90 7.49 -9.41
C GLU A 46 -43.09 8.51 -10.55
N SER A 47 -42.05 8.70 -11.36
CA SER A 47 -42.15 9.06 -12.77
C SER A 47 -40.99 8.42 -13.52
N ASP A 48 -41.33 7.45 -14.39
CA ASP A 48 -40.44 6.73 -15.30
C ASP A 48 -39.77 7.67 -16.32
N ASP A 49 -38.67 8.30 -15.92
CA ASP A 49 -37.63 8.77 -16.84
C ASP A 49 -36.33 8.01 -16.51
N ILE A 50 -35.56 7.66 -17.54
CA ILE A 50 -34.25 6.98 -17.44
C ILE A 50 -33.22 7.98 -16.89
N SER A 51 -33.44 8.48 -15.68
CA SER A 51 -32.54 9.38 -14.97
C SER A 51 -31.72 8.54 -14.03
N CYS A 52 -30.45 8.35 -14.37
CA CYS A 52 -29.49 7.88 -13.40
C CYS A 52 -29.50 8.84 -12.19
N GLU A 53 -29.70 8.30 -10.98
CA GLU A 53 -29.68 9.08 -9.76
C GLU A 53 -28.24 9.45 -9.39
N GLN A 54 -27.99 10.74 -9.21
CA GLN A 54 -26.67 11.24 -8.82
C GLN A 54 -26.51 11.08 -7.30
N SER A 55 -25.49 10.35 -6.83
CA SER A 55 -25.30 9.99 -5.40
C SER A 55 -25.34 11.19 -4.45
N TYR A 56 -24.89 12.38 -4.90
CA TYR A 56 -24.97 13.63 -4.13
C TYR A 56 -25.57 14.81 -4.93
N GLY A 57 -26.25 14.56 -6.06
CA GLY A 57 -26.85 15.61 -6.88
C GLY A 57 -25.88 16.50 -7.69
N PHE A 58 -24.57 16.27 -7.61
CA PHE A 58 -23.57 16.99 -8.42
C PHE A 58 -22.54 16.08 -9.08
N LEU A 59 -22.40 14.84 -8.61
CA LEU A 59 -21.45 13.88 -9.18
C LEU A 59 -22.04 13.22 -10.42
N PRO A 60 -21.24 13.05 -11.50
CA PRO A 60 -21.70 12.47 -12.74
C PRO A 60 -22.09 11.01 -12.54
N CYS A 61 -23.13 10.60 -13.26
CA CYS A 61 -23.65 9.25 -13.22
C CYS A 61 -24.13 8.85 -14.63
N THR A 62 -24.14 7.55 -14.92
CA THR A 62 -24.40 7.04 -16.27
C THR A 62 -24.98 5.63 -16.22
N THR A 63 -25.89 5.32 -17.15
CA THR A 63 -26.43 3.97 -17.35
C THR A 63 -25.69 3.20 -18.45
N THR A 64 -24.81 3.87 -19.20
CA THR A 64 -24.05 3.25 -20.29
C THR A 64 -22.83 2.49 -19.76
N VAL A 65 -22.52 1.34 -20.37
CA VAL A 65 -21.33 0.53 -20.03
C VAL A 65 -20.05 1.35 -20.14
N LEU A 66 -19.86 2.09 -21.25
CA LEU A 66 -18.66 2.89 -21.47
C LEU A 66 -18.53 4.05 -20.46
N GLY A 67 -19.65 4.71 -20.15
CA GLY A 67 -19.66 5.76 -19.13
C GLY A 67 -19.29 5.19 -17.75
N ASN A 68 -19.81 4.01 -17.41
CA ASN A 68 -19.54 3.38 -16.11
C ASN A 68 -18.07 2.95 -16.01
N ILE A 69 -17.46 2.46 -17.10
CA ILE A 69 -16.02 2.20 -17.13
C ILE A 69 -15.22 3.49 -16.87
N PHE A 70 -15.59 4.58 -17.53
CA PHE A 70 -14.92 5.86 -17.33
C PHE A 70 -15.04 6.36 -15.89
N LEU A 71 -16.24 6.30 -15.31
CA LEU A 71 -16.47 6.70 -13.91
C LEU A 71 -15.75 5.80 -12.91
N ILE A 72 -15.73 4.48 -13.13
CA ILE A 72 -14.95 3.55 -12.30
C ILE A 72 -13.46 3.91 -12.34
N LEU A 73 -12.90 4.26 -13.50
CA LEU A 73 -11.50 4.69 -13.60
C LEU A 73 -11.24 6.01 -12.87
N VAL A 74 -12.13 6.99 -12.99
CA VAL A 74 -11.99 8.30 -12.33
C VAL A 74 -12.14 8.16 -10.81
N TYR A 75 -13.22 7.55 -10.33
CA TYR A 75 -13.45 7.34 -8.90
C TYR A 75 -12.41 6.39 -8.30
N GLY A 76 -12.01 5.34 -9.03
CA GLY A 76 -10.91 4.46 -8.62
C GLY A 76 -9.57 5.20 -8.49
N TYR A 77 -9.25 6.10 -9.43
CA TYR A 77 -8.04 6.94 -9.31
C TYR A 77 -8.11 7.90 -8.12
N LEU A 78 -9.26 8.50 -7.87
CA LEU A 78 -9.44 9.39 -6.72
C LEU A 78 -9.36 8.61 -5.38
N MET A 79 -9.91 7.39 -5.32
CA MET A 79 -9.71 6.48 -4.18
C MET A 79 -8.25 6.11 -3.99
N PHE A 80 -7.53 5.81 -5.06
CA PHE A 80 -6.09 5.56 -5.00
C PHE A 80 -5.32 6.77 -4.44
N ARG A 81 -5.71 8.00 -4.83
CA ARG A 81 -5.14 9.23 -4.26
C ARG A 81 -5.48 9.39 -2.78
N ALA A 82 -6.69 9.03 -2.36
CA ALA A 82 -7.10 9.05 -0.96
C ALA A 82 -6.28 8.05 -0.13
N ALA A 83 -6.16 6.82 -0.60
CA ALA A 83 -5.33 5.78 0.01
C ALA A 83 -3.87 6.22 0.11
N LYS A 84 -3.32 6.82 -0.95
CA LYS A 84 -1.96 7.38 -0.92
C LYS A 84 -1.80 8.47 0.12
N LEU A 85 -2.76 9.39 0.22
CA LEU A 85 -2.73 10.49 1.20
C LEU A 85 -2.81 9.97 2.65
N LEU A 86 -3.60 8.91 2.88
CA LEU A 86 -3.64 8.18 4.15
C LEU A 86 -2.28 7.56 4.47
N CYS A 87 -1.67 6.83 3.53
CA CYS A 87 -0.34 6.24 3.71
C CYS A 87 0.73 7.29 4.01
N ASP A 88 0.82 8.34 3.18
CA ASP A 88 1.81 9.42 3.34
C ASP A 88 1.63 10.13 4.72
N GLY A 89 0.38 10.34 5.15
CA GLY A 89 0.06 10.91 6.46
C GLY A 89 0.48 10.01 7.63
N CYS A 90 0.30 8.69 7.51
CA CYS A 90 0.75 7.73 8.52
C CYS A 90 2.28 7.71 8.65
N GLU A 91 2.97 7.76 7.52
CA GLU A 91 4.44 7.69 7.49
C GLU A 91 5.07 8.88 8.21
N ILE A 92 4.50 10.09 8.04
CA ILE A 92 4.94 11.27 8.80
C ILE A 92 4.64 11.09 10.29
N LEU A 93 3.51 10.49 10.65
CA LEU A 93 3.15 10.27 12.05
C LEU A 93 4.14 9.29 12.73
N LEU A 94 4.61 8.25 12.02
CA LEU A 94 5.59 7.28 12.52
C LEU A 94 6.89 7.92 12.97
N GLU A 95 7.35 8.97 12.28
CA GLU A 95 8.56 9.70 12.65
C GLU A 95 8.42 10.34 14.05
N ILE A 96 7.20 10.66 14.48
CA ILE A 96 6.94 11.49 15.65
C ILE A 96 6.66 10.67 16.92
N LEU A 97 5.81 9.63 16.89
CA LEU A 97 5.55 8.78 18.09
C LEU A 97 6.29 7.43 18.05
N GLY A 98 7.16 7.20 17.05
CA GLY A 98 7.98 6.01 16.97
C GLY A 98 7.24 4.72 16.54
N PRO A 99 7.99 3.61 16.41
CA PRO A 99 7.51 2.39 15.74
C PRO A 99 6.50 1.56 16.53
N GLY A 100 6.38 1.76 17.85
CA GLY A 100 5.53 0.95 18.71
C GLY A 100 4.04 1.12 18.40
N LEU A 101 3.45 2.23 18.82
CA LEU A 101 2.00 2.45 18.67
C LEU A 101 1.61 2.71 17.21
N ILE A 102 2.30 3.59 16.50
CA ILE A 102 1.89 3.98 15.15
C ILE A 102 2.29 2.91 14.14
N GLY A 103 3.50 2.36 14.28
CA GLY A 103 4.02 1.32 13.39
C GLY A 103 3.29 0.00 13.55
N GLY A 104 2.89 -0.31 14.77
CA GLY A 104 2.15 -1.53 15.07
C GLY A 104 0.64 -1.43 14.84
N LEU A 105 0.00 -0.30 15.11
CA LEU A 105 -1.46 -0.22 15.07
C LEU A 105 -2.00 0.71 13.99
N VAL A 106 -1.48 1.93 13.94
CA VAL A 106 -2.05 3.01 13.13
C VAL A 106 -1.84 2.76 11.65
N LEU A 107 -0.62 2.40 11.25
CA LEU A 107 -0.28 2.11 9.86
C LEU A 107 -1.12 0.96 9.26
N PRO A 108 -1.19 -0.23 9.89
CA PRO A 108 -1.93 -1.34 9.30
C PRO A 108 -3.45 -1.17 9.31
N VAL A 109 -3.99 -0.43 10.30
CA VAL A 109 -5.41 -0.07 10.31
C VAL A 109 -5.71 0.95 9.20
N LEU A 110 -4.82 1.92 8.96
CA LEU A 110 -5.01 2.93 7.93
C LEU A 110 -4.78 2.40 6.52
N SER A 111 -3.96 1.35 6.33
CA SER A 111 -3.83 0.70 5.02
C SER A 111 -5.09 -0.07 4.61
N SER A 112 -5.87 -0.56 5.57
CA SER A 112 -7.15 -1.24 5.35
C SER A 112 -8.37 -0.33 5.50
N LEU A 113 -8.17 0.94 5.84
CA LEU A 113 -9.25 1.92 6.01
C LEU A 113 -10.03 2.19 4.72
N PRO A 114 -9.41 2.38 3.53
CA PRO A 114 -10.17 2.56 2.29
C PRO A 114 -11.14 1.40 2.01
N ASP A 115 -10.69 0.16 2.25
CA ASP A 115 -11.52 -1.03 2.11
C ASP A 115 -12.72 -0.99 3.06
N ALA A 116 -12.47 -0.69 4.34
CA ALA A 116 -13.52 -0.55 5.35
C ALA A 116 -14.54 0.55 4.99
N ILE A 117 -14.09 1.69 4.46
CA ILE A 117 -14.97 2.78 4.03
C ILE A 117 -15.85 2.34 2.86
N ILE A 118 -15.30 1.64 1.85
CA ILE A 118 -16.09 1.10 0.73
C ILE A 118 -17.11 0.08 1.21
N ILE A 119 -16.75 -0.79 2.16
CA ILE A 119 -17.68 -1.77 2.74
C ILE A 119 -18.82 -1.06 3.46
N LEU A 120 -18.51 -0.04 4.28
CA LEU A 120 -19.53 0.76 4.97
C LEU A 120 -20.45 1.48 3.99
N ALA A 121 -19.88 2.13 2.97
CA ALA A 121 -20.63 2.78 1.89
C ALA A 121 -21.60 1.82 1.21
N SER A 122 -21.13 0.59 0.92
CA SER A 122 -21.90 -0.42 0.20
C SER A 122 -23.14 -0.95 0.92
N GLY A 123 -23.27 -0.72 2.23
CA GLY A 123 -24.42 -1.24 2.97
C GLY A 123 -25.07 -0.28 3.96
N LEU A 124 -24.50 0.91 4.17
CA LEU A 124 -25.20 2.00 4.86
C LEU A 124 -26.08 2.82 3.89
N SER A 125 -25.81 2.77 2.58
CA SER A 125 -26.55 3.54 1.59
C SER A 125 -27.85 2.85 1.15
N GLY A 126 -28.94 3.65 1.08
CA GLY A 126 -30.21 3.25 0.46
C GLY A 126 -31.15 2.39 1.30
N SER A 127 -32.09 1.72 0.62
CA SER A 127 -33.06 0.81 1.24
C SER A 127 -32.43 -0.56 1.53
N LYS A 128 -33.14 -1.45 2.23
CA LYS A 128 -32.63 -2.78 2.58
C LYS A 128 -32.29 -3.59 1.31
N GLU A 129 -33.08 -3.41 0.26
CA GLU A 129 -32.95 -4.10 -1.03
C GLU A 129 -31.73 -3.60 -1.81
N THR A 130 -31.51 -2.28 -1.85
CA THR A 130 -30.32 -1.71 -2.50
C THR A 130 -29.06 -2.12 -1.74
N ALA A 131 -29.09 -2.05 -0.41
CA ALA A 131 -27.98 -2.48 0.45
C ALA A 131 -27.65 -3.97 0.25
N GLN A 132 -28.64 -4.87 0.12
CA GLN A 132 -28.37 -6.29 -0.15
C GLN A 132 -27.62 -6.48 -1.48
N SER A 133 -28.01 -5.75 -2.53
CA SER A 133 -27.32 -5.83 -3.82
C SER A 133 -25.92 -5.23 -3.79
N GLN A 134 -25.72 -4.12 -3.08
CA GLN A 134 -24.46 -3.38 -3.03
C GLN A 134 -23.44 -4.02 -2.07
N VAL A 135 -23.88 -4.69 -1.01
CA VAL A 135 -22.99 -5.41 -0.07
C VAL A 135 -22.15 -6.50 -0.76
N SER A 136 -22.60 -7.04 -1.89
CA SER A 136 -21.79 -7.92 -2.75
C SER A 136 -20.50 -7.24 -3.25
N VAL A 137 -20.52 -5.93 -3.44
CA VAL A 137 -19.33 -5.11 -3.79
C VAL A 137 -18.34 -5.12 -2.63
N GLY A 138 -18.83 -4.97 -1.40
CA GLY A 138 -18.01 -4.96 -0.18
C GLY A 138 -17.28 -6.27 0.06
N ILE A 139 -17.98 -7.42 0.06
CA ILE A 139 -17.33 -8.73 0.23
C ILE A 139 -16.43 -9.09 -0.96
N GLY A 140 -16.81 -8.68 -2.17
CA GLY A 140 -15.99 -8.86 -3.36
C GLY A 140 -14.67 -8.09 -3.28
N LEU A 141 -14.67 -6.88 -2.71
CA LEU A 141 -13.42 -6.15 -2.40
C LEU A 141 -12.56 -6.91 -1.38
N VAL A 142 -13.12 -7.42 -0.28
CA VAL A 142 -12.37 -8.19 0.73
C VAL A 142 -11.75 -9.45 0.12
N ALA A 143 -12.53 -10.21 -0.66
CA ALA A 143 -12.01 -11.38 -1.35
C ALA A 143 -10.95 -11.01 -2.39
N GLY A 144 -11.21 -9.95 -3.16
CA GLY A 144 -10.33 -9.46 -4.21
C GLY A 144 -8.99 -8.97 -3.70
N SER A 145 -8.96 -8.20 -2.61
CA SER A 145 -7.73 -7.65 -2.02
C SER A 145 -6.83 -8.78 -1.51
N THR A 146 -7.40 -9.75 -0.80
CA THR A 146 -6.69 -10.94 -0.32
C THR A 146 -6.16 -11.80 -1.47
N VAL A 147 -6.99 -12.09 -2.49
CA VAL A 147 -6.53 -12.87 -3.64
C VAL A 147 -5.46 -12.13 -4.42
N MET A 148 -5.63 -10.85 -4.70
CA MET A 148 -4.64 -10.05 -5.44
C MET A 148 -3.29 -10.02 -4.71
N LEU A 149 -3.29 -9.79 -3.39
CA LEU A 149 -2.07 -9.76 -2.58
C LEU A 149 -1.37 -11.14 -2.56
N LEU A 150 -2.12 -12.21 -2.30
CA LEU A 150 -1.56 -13.56 -2.17
C LEU A 150 -1.26 -14.26 -3.49
N THR A 151 -1.78 -13.78 -4.63
CA THR A 151 -1.52 -14.40 -5.94
C THR A 151 -0.67 -13.51 -6.83
N LEU A 152 -1.19 -12.34 -7.22
CA LEU A 152 -0.51 -11.45 -8.17
C LEU A 152 0.72 -10.79 -7.53
N VAL A 153 0.58 -10.18 -6.35
CA VAL A 153 1.71 -9.49 -5.70
C VAL A 153 2.73 -10.50 -5.18
N TRP A 154 2.28 -11.50 -4.41
CA TRP A 154 3.14 -12.57 -3.90
C TRP A 154 3.85 -13.34 -5.04
N GLY A 155 3.11 -13.71 -6.09
CA GLY A 155 3.67 -14.44 -7.24
C GLY A 155 4.66 -13.60 -8.05
N SER A 156 4.38 -12.31 -8.24
CA SER A 156 5.32 -11.38 -8.86
C SER A 156 6.61 -11.24 -8.03
N CYS A 157 6.47 -11.19 -6.69
CA CYS A 157 7.62 -11.16 -5.79
C CYS A 157 8.45 -12.44 -5.87
N LEU A 158 7.82 -13.60 -6.01
CA LEU A 158 8.51 -14.88 -6.20
C LEU A 158 9.29 -14.91 -7.52
N ILE A 159 8.67 -14.48 -8.62
CA ILE A 159 9.31 -14.48 -9.95
C ILE A 159 10.50 -13.51 -9.99
N LEU A 160 10.35 -12.31 -9.44
CA LEU A 160 11.42 -11.31 -9.40
C LEU A 160 12.52 -11.65 -8.39
N GLY A 161 12.16 -12.26 -7.26
CA GLY A 161 13.06 -12.59 -6.16
C GLY A 161 13.86 -13.89 -6.33
N LYS A 162 13.58 -14.70 -7.37
CA LYS A 162 14.21 -16.01 -7.55
C LYS A 162 15.74 -15.95 -7.69
N CYS A 163 16.39 -16.85 -6.96
CA CYS A 163 17.84 -17.11 -6.96
C CYS A 163 18.09 -18.62 -7.11
N ASP A 164 19.29 -19.00 -7.56
CA ASP A 164 19.70 -20.39 -7.65
C ASP A 164 19.70 -21.04 -6.25
N LEU A 165 19.05 -22.19 -6.13
CA LEU A 165 19.00 -22.97 -4.88
C LEU A 165 20.26 -23.85 -4.75
N ASP A 166 20.91 -23.83 -3.59
CA ASP A 166 21.93 -24.79 -3.20
C ASP A 166 21.53 -25.43 -1.87
N SER A 167 21.16 -26.73 -1.89
CA SER A 167 20.72 -27.48 -0.71
C SER A 167 19.65 -26.76 0.15
N SER A 168 18.59 -26.24 -0.48
CA SER A 168 17.45 -25.49 0.12
C SER A 168 17.67 -24.03 0.52
N LEU A 169 18.89 -23.50 0.43
CA LEU A 169 19.19 -22.08 0.68
C LEU A 169 19.52 -21.35 -0.63
N SER A 170 18.97 -20.16 -0.85
CA SER A 170 19.24 -19.35 -2.04
C SER A 170 20.64 -18.73 -1.99
N LYS A 171 21.43 -18.89 -3.07
CA LYS A 171 22.70 -18.16 -3.23
C LYS A 171 22.44 -16.78 -3.82
N ASP A 172 22.30 -15.80 -2.95
CA ASP A 172 22.22 -14.39 -3.34
C ASP A 172 23.52 -13.97 -4.08
N PRO A 173 23.48 -13.31 -5.25
CA PRO A 173 22.42 -13.18 -6.26
C PRO A 173 22.92 -13.79 -7.58
N LYS A 174 22.84 -15.11 -7.72
CA LYS A 174 23.04 -15.78 -9.01
C LYS A 174 21.73 -16.44 -9.41
N ASP A 175 21.27 -16.15 -10.63
CA ASP A 175 20.11 -16.76 -11.26
C ASP A 175 20.59 -17.27 -12.63
N THR A 176 21.28 -18.40 -12.60
CA THR A 176 21.77 -19.07 -13.81
C THR A 176 20.73 -20.02 -14.38
N LYS A 177 19.74 -20.41 -13.58
CA LYS A 177 18.69 -21.35 -13.95
C LYS A 177 17.38 -20.60 -14.19
N GLY A 178 17.21 -20.03 -15.38
CA GLY A 178 16.06 -19.22 -15.82
C GLY A 178 14.68 -19.67 -15.29
N PHE A 179 13.99 -20.56 -16.02
CA PHE A 179 12.72 -21.18 -15.59
C PHE A 179 12.96 -22.62 -15.13
N SER A 180 13.58 -22.79 -13.96
CA SER A 180 13.70 -24.11 -13.33
C SER A 180 12.71 -24.22 -12.18
N LEU A 181 11.76 -25.17 -12.27
CA LEU A 181 10.72 -25.42 -11.26
C LEU A 181 11.29 -25.94 -9.92
N THR A 182 12.50 -26.51 -9.94
CA THR A 182 13.14 -27.11 -8.75
C THR A 182 14.56 -26.59 -8.50
N GLY A 183 15.14 -25.82 -9.43
CA GLY A 183 16.51 -25.32 -9.33
C GLY A 183 16.65 -23.87 -8.85
N SER A 184 15.55 -23.12 -8.80
CA SER A 184 15.52 -21.71 -8.42
C SER A 184 14.36 -21.44 -7.47
N GLY A 185 14.57 -20.56 -6.49
CA GLY A 185 13.57 -20.24 -5.48
C GLY A 185 13.94 -19.06 -4.63
N VAL A 186 13.15 -18.83 -3.58
CA VAL A 186 13.35 -17.76 -2.62
C VAL A 186 13.50 -18.38 -1.24
N SER A 187 14.52 -17.98 -0.48
CA SER A 187 14.61 -18.29 0.94
C SER A 187 13.99 -17.17 1.77
N THR A 188 13.15 -17.55 2.72
CA THR A 188 12.57 -16.65 3.73
C THR A 188 13.07 -16.99 5.12
N ASP A 189 13.05 -16.03 6.02
CA ASP A 189 13.41 -16.25 7.41
C ASP A 189 12.25 -16.82 8.26
N ILE A 190 12.56 -17.20 9.49
CA ILE A 190 11.59 -17.80 10.43
C ILE A 190 10.46 -16.83 10.82
N TRP A 191 10.74 -15.53 10.84
CA TRP A 191 9.75 -14.49 11.15
C TRP A 191 8.67 -14.39 10.08
N THR A 192 9.03 -14.59 8.81
CA THR A 192 8.07 -14.67 7.71
C THR A 192 7.12 -15.85 7.91
N SER A 193 7.62 -16.99 8.41
CA SER A 193 6.78 -18.14 8.75
C SER A 193 5.83 -17.87 9.92
N TYR A 194 6.24 -17.08 10.92
CA TYR A 194 5.33 -16.63 11.98
C TYR A 194 4.22 -15.72 11.41
N ALA A 195 4.54 -14.81 10.49
CA ALA A 195 3.55 -13.96 9.84
C ALA A 195 2.51 -14.78 9.03
N ALA A 196 2.95 -15.80 8.30
CA ALA A 196 2.06 -16.70 7.57
C ALA A 196 1.11 -17.48 8.51
N ARG A 197 1.62 -17.97 9.65
CA ARG A 197 0.78 -18.61 10.67
C ARG A 197 -0.25 -17.67 11.29
N ILE A 198 0.12 -16.42 11.53
CA ILE A 198 -0.81 -15.39 12.04
C ILE A 198 -1.90 -15.11 10.99
N MET A 199 -1.54 -15.03 9.72
CA MET A 199 -2.51 -14.92 8.62
C MET A 199 -3.47 -16.12 8.59
N ALA A 200 -3.00 -17.34 8.79
CA ALA A 200 -3.87 -18.52 8.87
C ALA A 200 -4.89 -18.42 10.03
N ILE A 201 -4.54 -17.78 11.15
CA ILE A 201 -5.46 -17.53 12.27
C ILE A 201 -6.58 -16.54 11.88
N SER A 202 -6.29 -15.58 10.99
CA SER A 202 -7.28 -14.59 10.52
C SER A 202 -8.47 -15.22 9.77
N ILE A 203 -8.34 -16.48 9.37
CA ILE A 203 -9.36 -17.27 8.67
C ILE A 203 -10.46 -17.78 9.62
N ILE A 204 -10.20 -17.88 10.92
CA ILE A 204 -11.14 -18.49 11.88
C ILE A 204 -12.53 -17.85 11.85
N PRO A 205 -12.70 -16.51 11.86
CA PRO A 205 -14.02 -15.90 11.76
C PRO A 205 -14.75 -16.25 10.47
N PHE A 206 -14.05 -16.35 9.33
CA PHE A 206 -14.64 -16.77 8.06
C PHE A 206 -15.20 -18.19 8.13
N LEU A 207 -14.49 -19.12 8.77
CA LEU A 207 -14.96 -20.49 8.98
C LEU A 207 -16.22 -20.54 9.85
N ILE A 208 -16.30 -19.69 10.88
CA ILE A 208 -17.46 -19.63 11.78
C ILE A 208 -18.71 -19.18 11.02
N VAL A 209 -18.61 -18.13 10.19
CA VAL A 209 -19.76 -17.65 9.40
C VAL A 209 -20.19 -18.65 8.34
N GLN A 210 -19.25 -19.42 7.79
CA GLN A 210 -19.54 -20.42 6.76
C GLN A 210 -20.25 -21.67 7.30
N LEU A 211 -20.14 -21.94 8.61
CA LEU A 211 -20.58 -23.19 9.23
C LEU A 211 -22.09 -23.47 9.09
N PRO A 212 -23.01 -22.51 9.31
CA PRO A 212 -24.45 -22.72 9.09
C PRO A 212 -24.81 -23.05 7.63
N ALA A 213 -24.13 -22.41 6.67
CA ALA A 213 -24.34 -22.64 5.25
C ALA A 213 -23.95 -24.07 4.83
N ILE A 214 -22.92 -24.63 5.47
CA ILE A 214 -22.48 -26.02 5.26
C ILE A 214 -23.45 -27.01 5.90
N LEU A 215 -24.03 -26.67 7.06
CA LEU A 215 -24.93 -27.55 7.81
C LEU A 215 -26.40 -27.46 7.38
N HIS A 216 -26.73 -26.60 6.40
CA HIS A 216 -28.09 -26.33 5.93
C HIS A 216 -29.07 -25.89 7.05
N THR A 217 -28.58 -25.21 8.08
CA THR A 217 -29.38 -24.79 9.24
C THR A 217 -29.79 -23.32 9.09
N ALA A 218 -30.83 -23.05 8.28
CA ALA A 218 -31.29 -21.69 7.93
C ALA A 218 -31.74 -20.81 9.13
N SER A 219 -31.99 -21.39 10.31
CA SER A 219 -32.43 -20.66 11.51
C SER A 219 -31.28 -20.10 12.36
N GLU A 220 -30.02 -20.46 12.08
CA GLU A 220 -28.87 -20.13 12.94
C GLU A 220 -27.90 -19.09 12.35
N ASP A 221 -28.13 -18.64 11.11
CA ASP A 221 -27.24 -17.72 10.38
C ASP A 221 -26.92 -16.45 11.19
N ARG A 222 -27.94 -15.86 11.82
CA ARG A 222 -27.78 -14.62 12.61
C ARG A 222 -26.91 -14.82 13.85
N ILE A 223 -27.01 -15.98 14.51
CA ILE A 223 -26.23 -16.31 15.70
C ILE A 223 -24.78 -16.56 15.30
N ALA A 224 -24.55 -17.26 14.19
CA ALA A 224 -23.21 -17.49 13.66
C ALA A 224 -22.51 -16.19 13.24
N ILE A 225 -23.22 -15.28 12.56
CA ILE A 225 -22.70 -13.95 12.21
C ILE A 225 -22.32 -13.18 13.48
N LEU A 226 -23.14 -13.22 14.52
CA LEU A 226 -22.84 -12.56 15.79
C LEU A 226 -21.60 -13.16 16.49
N ILE A 227 -21.49 -14.49 16.54
CA ILE A 227 -20.32 -15.18 17.10
C ILE A 227 -19.06 -14.79 16.32
N ALA A 228 -19.12 -14.86 14.99
CA ALA A 228 -18.00 -14.49 14.14
C ALA A 228 -17.61 -13.01 14.28
N LEU A 229 -18.58 -12.11 14.46
CA LEU A 229 -18.33 -10.70 14.73
C LEU A 229 -17.54 -10.54 16.03
N PHE A 230 -17.97 -11.19 17.12
CA PHE A 230 -17.22 -11.16 18.39
C PHE A 230 -15.81 -11.74 18.25
N VAL A 231 -15.65 -12.86 17.56
CA VAL A 231 -14.34 -13.48 17.34
C VAL A 231 -13.44 -12.59 16.48
N SER A 232 -13.98 -11.96 15.42
CA SER A 232 -13.23 -11.04 14.56
C SER A 232 -12.75 -9.81 15.34
N ILE A 233 -13.61 -9.18 16.15
CA ILE A 233 -13.25 -8.03 16.99
C ILE A 233 -12.21 -8.45 18.04
N PHE A 234 -12.36 -9.62 18.66
CA PHE A 234 -11.38 -10.13 19.61
C PHE A 234 -10.01 -10.35 18.96
N LEU A 235 -9.97 -10.96 17.77
CA LEU A 235 -8.73 -11.13 17.01
C LEU A 235 -8.14 -9.78 16.58
N LEU A 236 -8.97 -8.81 16.19
CA LEU A 236 -8.52 -7.46 15.83
C LEU A 236 -7.80 -6.80 17.00
N VAL A 237 -8.43 -6.79 18.17
CA VAL A 237 -7.88 -6.18 19.39
C VAL A 237 -6.64 -6.95 19.85
N SER A 238 -6.67 -8.29 19.83
CA SER A 238 -5.53 -9.12 20.22
C SER A 238 -4.33 -8.91 19.31
N TYR A 239 -4.55 -8.89 17.99
CA TYR A 239 -3.49 -8.66 17.01
C TYR A 239 -2.95 -7.23 17.09
N SER A 240 -3.83 -6.24 17.28
CA SER A 240 -3.46 -4.85 17.55
C SER A 240 -2.54 -4.71 18.77
N ILE A 241 -2.91 -5.34 19.89
CA ILE A 241 -2.12 -5.37 21.12
C ILE A 241 -0.77 -6.03 20.88
N TYR A 242 -0.76 -7.19 20.22
CA TYR A 242 0.46 -7.91 19.89
C TYR A 242 1.42 -7.06 19.05
N GLN A 243 0.91 -6.35 18.05
CA GLN A 243 1.72 -5.53 17.16
C GLN A 243 2.27 -4.26 17.85
N VAL A 244 1.54 -3.70 18.82
CA VAL A 244 2.01 -2.57 19.64
C VAL A 244 3.15 -3.00 20.57
N PHE A 245 3.04 -4.16 21.22
CA PHE A 245 4.07 -4.66 22.14
C PHE A 245 5.29 -5.27 21.43
N GLN A 246 5.10 -5.78 20.22
CA GLN A 246 6.15 -6.40 19.42
C GLN A 246 6.10 -5.82 18.00
N PRO A 247 6.58 -4.59 17.76
CA PRO A 247 6.65 -4.02 16.41
C PRO A 247 7.84 -4.59 15.62
N TRP A 248 8.04 -5.91 15.62
CA TRP A 248 9.24 -6.55 15.04
C TRP A 248 9.37 -6.22 13.54
N ILE A 249 8.25 -6.17 12.82
CA ILE A 249 8.22 -5.86 11.40
C ILE A 249 8.66 -4.42 11.13
N GLN A 250 8.23 -3.49 11.98
CA GLN A 250 8.53 -2.08 11.85
C GLN A 250 9.98 -1.78 12.20
N ASN A 251 10.47 -2.39 13.29
CA ASN A 251 11.86 -2.28 13.69
C ASN A 251 12.79 -2.80 12.59
N ARG A 252 12.40 -3.88 11.89
CA ARG A 252 13.16 -4.40 10.76
C ARG A 252 13.13 -3.49 9.53
N ARG A 253 11.98 -2.88 9.21
CA ARG A 253 11.89 -1.87 8.13
C ARG A 253 12.83 -0.69 8.41
N ILE A 254 12.76 -0.15 9.62
CA ILE A 254 13.58 1.00 10.04
C ILE A 254 15.07 0.63 10.06
N ALA A 255 15.44 -0.51 10.66
CA ALA A 255 16.84 -0.95 10.70
C ALA A 255 17.42 -1.15 9.29
N PHE A 256 16.64 -1.75 8.39
CA PHE A 256 17.04 -1.94 7.00
C PHE A 256 17.20 -0.61 6.25
N ALA A 257 16.28 0.34 6.43
CA ALA A 257 16.35 1.66 5.83
C ALA A 257 17.56 2.46 6.37
N LYS A 258 17.77 2.46 7.70
CA LYS A 258 18.93 3.08 8.36
C LYS A 258 20.24 2.54 7.80
N HIS A 259 20.39 1.21 7.73
CA HIS A 259 21.58 0.56 7.21
C HIS A 259 21.92 0.99 5.78
N LYS A 260 20.94 0.99 4.87
CA LYS A 260 21.15 1.47 3.49
C LYS A 260 21.56 2.94 3.44
N HIS A 261 20.93 3.78 4.27
CA HIS A 261 21.25 5.20 4.31
C HIS A 261 22.68 5.45 4.82
N VAL A 262 23.14 4.69 5.82
CA VAL A 262 24.54 4.72 6.28
C VAL A 262 25.49 4.42 5.14
N ILE A 263 25.26 3.34 4.39
CA ILE A 263 26.08 2.95 3.23
C ILE A 263 26.12 4.08 2.20
N ALA A 264 24.97 4.61 1.81
CA ALA A 264 24.88 5.67 0.83
C ALA A 264 25.59 6.96 1.30
N GLY A 265 25.38 7.36 2.56
CA GLY A 265 26.00 8.53 3.16
C GLY A 265 27.52 8.41 3.25
N ILE A 266 28.02 7.26 3.68
CA ILE A 266 29.47 6.97 3.71
C ILE A 266 30.03 7.01 2.30
N LEU A 267 29.47 6.24 1.35
CA LEU A 267 29.97 6.24 -0.02
C LEU A 267 29.99 7.64 -0.65
N LYS A 268 28.94 8.45 -0.45
CA LYS A 268 28.89 9.83 -0.93
C LYS A 268 30.00 10.67 -0.32
N HIS A 269 30.17 10.61 1.00
CA HIS A 269 31.20 11.37 1.69
C HIS A 269 32.61 10.95 1.24
N LEU A 270 32.85 9.63 1.13
CA LEU A 270 34.07 9.05 0.60
C LEU A 270 34.34 9.50 -0.85
N SER A 271 33.31 9.63 -1.68
CA SER A 271 33.46 10.09 -3.06
C SER A 271 33.86 11.56 -3.18
N VAL A 272 33.46 12.39 -2.22
CA VAL A 272 33.83 13.82 -2.17
C VAL A 272 35.24 13.99 -1.59
N ARG A 273 35.62 13.15 -0.63
CA ARG A 273 36.93 13.22 0.05
C ARG A 273 38.05 12.55 -0.74
N ALA A 274 37.72 11.58 -1.59
CA ALA A 274 38.70 10.87 -2.41
C ALA A 274 39.40 11.82 -3.39
N VAL A 275 40.73 11.76 -3.43
CA VAL A 275 41.55 12.43 -4.46
C VAL A 275 41.50 11.59 -5.73
N GLY A 276 40.34 11.56 -6.39
CA GLY A 276 40.07 10.75 -7.57
C GLY A 276 38.68 10.11 -7.54
N ARG A 277 38.30 9.44 -8.63
CA ARG A 277 37.04 8.69 -8.70
C ARG A 277 37.19 7.36 -7.95
N LEU A 278 36.23 7.04 -7.08
CA LEU A 278 36.13 5.73 -6.41
C LEU A 278 35.95 4.57 -7.42
N LEU A 279 35.48 4.89 -8.62
CA LEU A 279 35.34 3.99 -9.75
C LEU A 279 36.29 4.44 -10.87
N THR A 280 36.98 3.49 -11.48
CA THR A 280 37.72 3.70 -12.73
C THR A 280 36.76 4.02 -13.88
N ASP A 281 37.28 4.50 -15.01
CA ASP A 281 36.45 4.82 -16.18
C ASP A 281 35.77 3.57 -16.78
N ASP A 282 36.30 2.38 -16.51
CA ASP A 282 35.69 1.08 -16.82
C ASP A 282 34.60 0.64 -15.80
N GLY A 283 34.31 1.47 -14.80
CA GLY A 283 33.30 1.20 -13.77
C GLY A 283 33.72 0.17 -12.72
N VAL A 284 35.01 -0.12 -12.58
CA VAL A 284 35.58 -1.02 -11.56
C VAL A 284 36.05 -0.20 -10.35
N PRO A 285 35.81 -0.65 -9.09
CA PRO A 285 36.31 0.05 -7.90
C PRO A 285 37.82 0.27 -7.92
N ASN A 286 38.26 1.52 -7.76
CA ASN A 286 39.65 1.92 -7.81
C ASN A 286 40.34 1.64 -6.46
N THR A 287 41.03 0.51 -6.37
CA THR A 287 41.70 0.08 -5.13
C THR A 287 42.71 1.11 -4.63
N THR A 288 43.50 1.70 -5.51
CA THR A 288 44.50 2.70 -5.11
C THR A 288 43.90 3.94 -4.46
N VAL A 289 42.70 4.35 -4.87
CA VAL A 289 41.99 5.48 -4.27
C VAL A 289 41.37 5.08 -2.93
N ILE A 290 40.82 3.86 -2.84
CA ILE A 290 40.24 3.32 -1.60
C ILE A 290 41.33 3.11 -0.52
N GLU A 291 42.50 2.62 -0.91
CA GLU A 291 43.68 2.46 -0.05
C GLU A 291 44.18 3.80 0.49
N LYS A 292 44.26 4.84 -0.36
CA LYS A 292 44.59 6.21 0.09
C LYS A 292 43.56 6.77 1.05
N LEU A 293 42.29 6.39 0.88
CA LEU A 293 41.19 6.81 1.73
C LEU A 293 41.27 6.15 3.11
N PHE A 294 41.64 4.86 3.15
CA PHE A 294 41.94 4.16 4.40
C PHE A 294 43.03 4.90 5.20
N MET A 295 44.15 5.22 4.55
CA MET A 295 45.25 5.97 5.20
C MET A 295 44.87 7.39 5.62
N MET A 296 43.80 7.96 5.06
CA MET A 296 43.28 9.27 5.47
C MET A 296 42.36 9.18 6.70
N ILE A 297 41.72 8.02 6.90
CA ILE A 297 40.81 7.76 8.02
C ILE A 297 41.60 7.25 9.23
N ASP A 298 42.61 6.40 8.99
CA ASP A 298 43.59 5.92 9.97
C ASP A 298 44.44 7.10 10.48
N GLN A 299 44.00 7.74 11.56
CA GLN A 299 44.63 8.96 12.08
C GLN A 299 45.89 8.63 12.89
N ASN A 300 45.88 7.47 13.56
CA ASN A 300 47.00 7.05 14.40
C ASN A 300 48.08 6.31 13.60
N GLY A 301 47.78 5.89 12.36
CA GLY A 301 48.70 5.23 11.43
C GLY A 301 49.02 3.80 11.85
N ASP A 302 48.16 3.15 12.63
CA ASP A 302 48.41 1.81 13.15
C ASP A 302 48.05 0.68 12.15
N GLY A 303 47.56 1.06 10.97
CA GLY A 303 47.19 0.13 9.90
C GLY A 303 45.85 -0.56 10.11
N ARG A 304 45.06 -0.12 11.09
CA ARG A 304 43.73 -0.62 11.42
C ARG A 304 42.80 0.54 11.74
N LEU A 305 41.52 0.38 11.46
CA LEU A 305 40.51 1.36 11.87
C LEU A 305 39.84 0.91 13.15
N SER A 306 39.97 1.73 14.18
CA SER A 306 39.26 1.58 15.43
C SER A 306 37.79 2.05 15.32
N PRO A 307 36.89 1.58 16.21
CA PRO A 307 35.53 2.13 16.30
C PRO A 307 35.50 3.64 16.49
N ALA A 308 36.50 4.21 17.16
CA ALA A 308 36.62 5.66 17.37
C ALA A 308 36.93 6.42 16.07
N GLU A 309 37.76 5.87 15.19
CA GLU A 309 38.08 6.47 13.88
C GLU A 309 36.90 6.34 12.91
N LEU A 310 36.21 5.20 12.92
CA LEU A 310 34.95 5.04 12.20
C LEU A 310 33.88 5.99 12.73
N ARG A 311 33.79 6.18 14.04
CA ARG A 311 32.91 7.17 14.67
C ARG A 311 33.23 8.59 14.20
N ALA A 312 34.51 8.95 14.09
CA ALA A 312 34.94 10.24 13.56
C ALA A 312 34.58 10.41 12.07
N LEU A 313 34.67 9.35 11.28
CA LEU A 313 34.20 9.34 9.89
C LEU A 313 32.70 9.58 9.81
N VAL A 314 31.90 8.84 10.59
CA VAL A 314 30.43 8.94 10.64
C VAL A 314 30.00 10.33 11.12
N LEU A 315 30.66 10.88 12.14
CA LEU A 315 30.43 12.25 12.63
C LEU A 315 30.73 13.33 11.58
N GLY A 316 31.74 13.10 10.73
CA GLY A 316 32.08 14.00 9.62
C GLY A 316 31.01 14.03 8.53
N ILE A 317 30.16 13.00 8.46
CA ILE A 317 29.03 12.94 7.55
C ILE A 317 27.89 13.71 8.20
N ARG A 318 27.60 14.90 7.68
CA ARG A 318 26.37 15.62 8.00
C ARG A 318 25.16 14.84 7.49
N PHE A 319 24.64 13.94 8.30
CA PHE A 319 23.31 13.38 8.12
C PHE A 319 22.30 14.46 8.52
N ASP A 320 22.15 15.49 7.68
CA ASP A 320 21.31 16.68 7.96
C ASP A 320 19.80 16.35 8.18
N GLU A 321 19.40 15.09 8.06
CA GLU A 321 18.01 14.65 7.94
C GLU A 321 17.64 13.42 8.81
N ILE A 322 18.56 12.80 9.57
CA ILE A 322 18.27 11.56 10.32
C ILE A 322 18.69 11.66 11.79
N ASP A 323 17.75 11.32 12.68
CA ASP A 323 18.03 10.97 14.08
C ASP A 323 18.63 9.55 14.12
N MET A 324 19.91 9.46 13.77
CA MET A 324 20.66 8.21 13.75
C MET A 324 21.59 8.18 14.94
N ASP A 325 21.49 7.13 15.76
CA ASP A 325 22.52 6.89 16.74
C ASP A 325 23.83 6.59 16.00
N ILE A 326 24.84 7.41 16.29
CA ILE A 326 26.17 7.28 15.71
C ILE A 326 26.76 5.91 16.09
N GLU A 327 26.43 5.40 17.27
CA GLU A 327 26.91 4.09 17.72
C GLU A 327 26.30 2.96 16.88
N ASP A 328 24.98 2.99 16.61
CA ASP A 328 24.31 2.04 15.71
C ASP A 328 24.95 2.06 14.31
N ALA A 329 25.31 3.24 13.80
CA ALA A 329 25.95 3.36 12.49
C ALA A 329 27.33 2.70 12.49
N VAL A 330 28.16 2.97 13.50
CA VAL A 330 29.49 2.38 13.64
C VAL A 330 29.41 0.86 13.79
N GLU A 331 28.51 0.35 14.64
CA GLU A 331 28.30 -1.09 14.83
C GLU A 331 27.93 -1.79 13.52
N ASN A 332 27.03 -1.18 12.72
CA ASN A 332 26.64 -1.73 11.42
C ASN A 332 27.80 -1.77 10.42
N VAL A 333 28.62 -0.72 10.36
CA VAL A 333 29.83 -0.72 9.50
C VAL A 333 30.80 -1.80 9.97
N MET A 334 31.03 -1.88 11.28
CA MET A 334 31.95 -2.85 11.86
C MET A 334 31.55 -4.28 11.53
N LYS A 335 30.26 -4.60 11.69
CA LYS A 335 29.70 -5.91 11.39
C LYS A 335 29.86 -6.33 9.93
N GLU A 336 29.89 -5.38 8.98
CA GLU A 336 30.07 -5.70 7.57
C GLU A 336 31.53 -5.73 7.11
N PHE A 337 32.42 -5.02 7.80
CA PHE A 337 33.81 -4.83 7.38
C PHE A 337 34.74 -5.80 8.14
N ASP A 338 34.58 -5.90 9.46
CA ASP A 338 35.35 -6.81 10.33
C ASP A 338 34.93 -8.26 10.10
N THR A 339 35.63 -8.91 9.17
CA THR A 339 35.43 -10.32 8.83
C THR A 339 36.23 -11.20 9.78
N SER A 340 37.33 -10.69 10.33
CA SER A 340 38.16 -11.36 11.34
C SER A 340 37.54 -11.44 12.73
N GLN A 341 36.52 -10.61 13.02
CA GLN A 341 35.91 -10.42 14.34
C GLN A 341 36.91 -9.98 15.42
N ASP A 342 37.93 -9.21 15.04
CA ASP A 342 38.95 -8.73 15.97
C ASP A 342 38.64 -7.33 16.55
N SER A 343 37.46 -6.79 16.22
CA SER A 343 36.99 -5.44 16.61
C SER A 343 37.79 -4.29 16.00
N PHE A 344 38.60 -4.58 14.98
CA PHE A 344 39.28 -3.60 14.13
C PHE A 344 38.93 -3.86 12.66
N VAL A 345 39.11 -2.85 11.80
CA VAL A 345 39.01 -3.06 10.35
C VAL A 345 40.39 -2.87 9.74
N ASP A 346 40.95 -3.94 9.18
CA ASP A 346 42.22 -3.84 8.45
C ASP A 346 42.04 -3.25 7.04
N MET A 347 43.15 -2.93 6.39
CA MET A 347 43.14 -2.32 5.05
C MET A 347 42.44 -3.21 4.00
N ASP A 348 42.66 -4.52 4.06
CA ASP A 348 42.09 -5.45 3.10
C ASP A 348 40.57 -5.60 3.33
N GLU A 349 40.13 -5.64 4.58
CA GLU A 349 38.73 -5.62 5.02
C GLU A 349 38.02 -4.36 4.56
N PHE A 350 38.63 -3.20 4.76
CA PHE A 350 38.08 -1.93 4.30
C PHE A 350 37.94 -1.89 2.77
N VAL A 351 38.97 -2.30 2.03
CA VAL A 351 38.93 -2.35 0.56
C VAL A 351 37.86 -3.33 0.08
N ARG A 352 37.75 -4.51 0.70
CA ARG A 352 36.69 -5.49 0.39
C ARG A 352 35.30 -4.94 0.69
N GLY A 353 35.11 -4.30 1.85
CA GLY A 353 33.84 -3.70 2.28
C GLY A 353 33.36 -2.62 1.33
N ILE A 354 34.23 -1.64 1.01
CA ILE A 354 33.90 -0.56 0.07
C ILE A 354 33.64 -1.10 -1.35
N ARG A 355 34.42 -2.09 -1.81
CA ARG A 355 34.17 -2.75 -3.09
C ARG A 355 32.81 -3.44 -3.11
N LYS A 356 32.41 -4.12 -2.04
CA LYS A 356 31.09 -4.75 -1.89
C LYS A 356 29.98 -3.69 -1.98
N TRP A 357 30.10 -2.59 -1.24
CA TRP A 357 29.12 -1.50 -1.25
C TRP A 357 29.01 -0.78 -2.60
N LEU A 358 30.13 -0.50 -3.26
CA LEU A 358 30.14 0.11 -4.60
C LEU A 358 29.48 -0.80 -5.64
N ASN A 359 29.75 -2.11 -5.58
CA ASN A 359 29.11 -3.09 -6.47
C ASN A 359 27.60 -3.22 -6.19
N GLU A 360 27.19 -3.15 -4.92
CA GLU A 360 25.78 -3.15 -4.53
C GLU A 360 25.06 -1.90 -5.04
N ALA A 361 25.65 -0.72 -4.87
CA ALA A 361 25.14 0.51 -5.45
C ALA A 361 25.03 0.41 -6.98
N ARG A 362 26.00 -0.23 -7.65
CA ARG A 362 26.02 -0.44 -9.11
C ARG A 362 24.82 -1.23 -9.61
N ARG A 363 24.53 -2.36 -8.97
CA ARG A 363 23.44 -3.27 -9.34
C ARG A 363 22.05 -2.63 -9.25
N LEU A 364 21.90 -1.61 -8.42
CA LEU A 364 20.60 -0.97 -8.20
C LEU A 364 20.22 0.04 -9.27
N SER A 365 21.15 0.48 -10.13
CA SER A 365 20.88 1.49 -11.16
C SER A 365 21.30 1.00 -12.56
N GLU A 366 21.12 -0.30 -12.83
CA GLU A 366 21.22 -0.88 -14.17
C GLU A 366 20.19 -0.23 -15.13
N GLY A 367 20.64 0.76 -15.90
CA GLY A 367 19.82 1.44 -16.91
C GLY A 367 20.43 2.70 -17.55
N GLN A 368 21.39 3.39 -16.93
CA GLN A 368 21.96 4.63 -17.49
C GLN A 368 23.48 4.75 -17.27
N GLN A 369 24.18 5.29 -18.28
CA GLN A 369 25.63 5.43 -18.33
C GLN A 369 26.13 6.64 -17.51
N GLY A 370 27.02 6.40 -16.54
CA GLY A 370 27.85 7.44 -15.89
C GLY A 370 28.10 7.22 -14.39
N ALA A 371 29.35 7.01 -13.98
CA ALA A 371 29.72 6.61 -12.61
C ALA A 371 29.47 7.65 -11.49
N SER A 372 29.57 8.95 -11.78
CA SER A 372 29.27 10.02 -10.79
C SER A 372 27.77 10.26 -10.64
N ILE A 373 27.02 10.08 -11.72
CA ILE A 373 25.55 10.11 -11.73
C ILE A 373 25.02 8.92 -10.95
N HIS A 374 25.70 7.76 -11.04
CA HIS A 374 25.31 6.51 -10.37
C HIS A 374 25.29 6.60 -8.85
N LEU A 375 26.31 7.20 -8.23
CA LEU A 375 26.38 7.30 -6.76
C LEU A 375 25.43 8.36 -6.21
N HIS A 376 25.28 9.48 -6.94
CA HIS A 376 24.26 10.48 -6.61
C HIS A 376 22.86 9.87 -6.73
N HIS A 377 22.58 9.14 -7.82
CA HIS A 377 21.31 8.44 -8.02
C HIS A 377 21.09 7.36 -6.96
N PHE A 378 22.09 6.54 -6.64
CA PHE A 378 21.98 5.53 -5.58
C PHE A 378 21.71 6.17 -4.21
N HIS A 379 22.36 7.28 -3.90
CA HIS A 379 22.06 8.03 -2.67
C HIS A 379 20.67 8.65 -2.70
N GLU A 380 20.26 9.23 -3.83
CA GLU A 380 18.94 9.85 -4.00
C GLU A 380 17.81 8.82 -4.01
N GLU A 381 18.05 7.64 -4.56
CA GLU A 381 17.14 6.50 -4.60
C GLU A 381 17.07 5.80 -3.25
N THR A 382 18.20 5.62 -2.56
CA THR A 382 18.23 5.11 -1.18
C THR A 382 17.57 6.10 -0.23
N ARG A 383 17.73 7.39 -0.47
CA ARG A 383 16.99 8.45 0.21
C ARG A 383 15.51 8.35 -0.11
N LYS A 384 15.09 8.26 -1.37
CA LYS A 384 13.69 8.06 -1.76
C LYS A 384 13.09 6.79 -1.14
N GLU A 385 13.83 5.69 -1.11
CA GLU A 385 13.40 4.43 -0.48
C GLU A 385 13.33 4.53 1.04
N HIS A 386 14.26 5.22 1.68
CA HIS A 386 14.15 5.54 3.08
C HIS A 386 12.89 6.37 3.29
N HIS A 387 12.70 7.45 2.53
CA HIS A 387 11.48 8.27 2.59
C HIS A 387 10.18 7.48 2.33
N LEU A 388 10.22 6.38 1.55
CA LEU A 388 9.07 5.50 1.27
C LEU A 388 8.91 4.33 2.28
N LEU A 389 9.95 3.98 3.04
CA LEU A 389 9.94 2.93 4.07
C LEU A 389 9.99 3.47 5.49
N GLY A 390 10.26 4.76 5.61
CA GLY A 390 10.66 5.51 6.77
C GLY A 390 10.59 7.00 6.44
N GLY A 391 9.37 7.53 6.48
CA GLY A 391 9.18 8.95 6.69
C GLY A 391 9.25 9.82 5.44
N GLN A 392 8.10 10.10 4.87
CA GLN A 392 7.97 11.00 3.72
C GLN A 392 7.93 12.48 4.19
N GLY A 393 9.08 13.04 4.55
CA GLY A 393 9.23 14.47 4.86
C GLY A 393 10.07 15.22 3.83
N GLY A 394 9.56 15.53 2.63
CA GLY A 394 10.31 16.41 1.73
C GLY A 394 9.67 16.75 0.39
N HIS A 395 8.89 17.83 0.35
CA HIS A 395 8.71 18.61 -0.87
C HIS A 395 9.11 20.06 -0.57
N PHE A 396 10.11 20.51 -1.33
CA PHE A 396 10.62 21.88 -1.49
C PHE A 396 11.20 22.58 -0.26
N GLY A 397 12.34 23.24 -0.49
CA GLY A 397 13.20 23.76 0.55
C GLY A 397 12.50 24.71 1.51
N GLU A 398 12.60 24.41 2.79
CA GLU A 398 13.02 25.31 3.86
C GLU A 398 12.88 24.57 5.19
N THR A 399 14.01 24.47 5.90
CA THR A 399 14.09 24.36 7.37
C THR A 399 13.25 23.28 8.07
N VAL A 400 13.94 22.19 8.43
CA VAL A 400 13.73 21.48 9.70
C VAL A 400 13.54 22.52 10.82
N LYS A 401 12.39 22.51 11.55
CA LYS A 401 12.34 22.93 12.98
C LYS A 401 11.02 22.84 13.79
N ASN A 402 9.94 22.16 13.39
CA ASN A 402 8.80 21.98 14.35
C ASN A 402 8.10 20.61 14.29
N PRO A 403 8.25 19.74 15.32
CA PRO A 403 7.53 18.45 15.38
C PRO A 403 6.02 18.63 15.42
N VAL A 404 5.54 19.74 16.00
CA VAL A 404 4.12 20.11 16.03
C VAL A 404 3.56 20.38 14.62
N TRP A 405 4.35 20.98 13.72
CA TRP A 405 3.93 21.23 12.35
C TRP A 405 3.86 19.93 11.54
N ASN A 406 4.83 19.04 11.72
CA ASN A 406 4.81 17.72 11.09
C ASN A 406 3.62 16.89 11.58
N ALA A 407 3.32 16.92 12.88
CA ALA A 407 2.15 16.26 13.45
C ALA A 407 0.84 16.85 12.91
N PHE A 408 0.74 18.18 12.86
CA PHE A 408 -0.42 18.87 12.29
C PHE A 408 -0.61 18.50 10.81
N LYS A 409 0.47 18.52 10.01
CA LYS A 409 0.46 18.11 8.60
C LYS A 409 0.01 16.66 8.44
N ALA A 410 0.55 15.73 9.23
CA ALA A 410 0.17 14.31 9.20
C ALA A 410 -1.33 14.15 9.48
N VAL A 411 -1.84 14.76 10.55
CA VAL A 411 -3.26 14.71 10.91
C VAL A 411 -4.14 15.32 9.80
N MET A 412 -3.73 16.43 9.19
CA MET A 412 -4.46 17.03 8.08
C MET A 412 -4.49 16.15 6.83
N MET A 413 -3.38 15.46 6.51
CA MET A 413 -3.34 14.49 5.42
C MET A 413 -4.26 13.30 5.70
N LEU A 414 -4.24 12.75 6.92
CA LEU A 414 -5.11 11.65 7.33
C LEU A 414 -6.60 12.04 7.28
N LEU A 415 -6.96 13.22 7.79
CA LEU A 415 -8.32 13.74 7.74
C LEU A 415 -8.77 13.97 6.31
N LEU A 416 -7.96 14.64 5.50
CA LEU A 416 -8.28 14.90 4.10
C LEU A 416 -8.42 13.60 3.31
N GLY A 417 -7.54 12.62 3.52
CA GLY A 417 -7.61 11.31 2.88
C GLY A 417 -8.89 10.55 3.27
N THR A 418 -9.26 10.58 4.55
CA THR A 418 -10.49 9.96 5.04
C THR A 418 -11.73 10.64 4.47
N ILE A 419 -11.77 11.97 4.42
CA ILE A 419 -12.89 12.73 3.84
C ILE A 419 -13.03 12.41 2.36
N VAL A 420 -11.93 12.44 1.61
CA VAL A 420 -11.93 12.13 0.17
C VAL A 420 -12.41 10.69 -0.05
N ALA A 421 -11.89 9.73 0.72
CA ALA A 421 -12.33 8.33 0.65
C ALA A 421 -13.83 8.17 0.96
N ALA A 422 -14.34 8.81 2.01
CA ALA A 422 -15.75 8.74 2.39
C ALA A 422 -16.68 9.34 1.33
N VAL A 423 -16.30 10.46 0.71
CA VAL A 423 -17.08 11.11 -0.35
C VAL A 423 -17.06 10.31 -1.66
N ILE A 424 -15.99 9.56 -1.96
CA ILE A 424 -15.90 8.83 -3.23
C ILE A 424 -16.42 7.39 -3.11
N ALA A 425 -16.46 6.83 -1.90
CA ALA A 425 -16.88 5.46 -1.67
C ALA A 425 -18.32 5.17 -2.15
N ASP A 426 -19.32 5.99 -1.77
CA ASP A 426 -20.70 5.75 -2.22
C ASP A 426 -20.83 5.82 -3.76
N PRO A 427 -20.36 6.90 -4.45
CA PRO A 427 -20.41 6.98 -5.90
C PRO A 427 -19.66 5.85 -6.62
N LEU A 428 -18.54 5.38 -6.04
CA LEU A 428 -17.79 4.27 -6.59
C LEU A 428 -18.58 2.96 -6.52
N VAL A 429 -19.22 2.67 -5.37
CA VAL A 429 -20.06 1.48 -5.21
C VAL A 429 -21.28 1.54 -6.13
N ASP A 430 -21.93 2.70 -6.23
CA ASP A 430 -23.06 2.93 -7.13
C ASP A 430 -22.67 2.66 -8.58
N THR A 431 -21.53 3.22 -9.02
CA THR A 431 -21.03 3.03 -10.40
C THR A 431 -20.69 1.57 -10.70
N VAL A 432 -20.12 0.83 -9.73
CA VAL A 432 -19.87 -0.61 -9.88
C VAL A 432 -21.18 -1.40 -10.01
N SER A 433 -22.20 -1.04 -9.25
CA SER A 433 -23.53 -1.66 -9.34
C SER A 433 -24.22 -1.36 -10.68
N GLU A 434 -24.17 -0.11 -11.15
CA GLU A 434 -24.72 0.28 -12.45
C GLU A 434 -23.93 -0.34 -13.62
N PHE A 435 -22.61 -0.47 -13.49
CA PHE A 435 -21.81 -1.24 -14.45
C PHE A 435 -22.25 -2.71 -14.51
N SER A 436 -22.47 -3.33 -13.36
CA SER A 436 -22.95 -4.72 -13.25
C SER A 436 -24.30 -4.88 -13.97
N LYS A 437 -25.26 -3.98 -13.73
CA LYS A 437 -26.57 -3.98 -14.40
C LYS A 437 -26.42 -3.79 -15.92
N ALA A 438 -25.59 -2.85 -16.37
CA ALA A 438 -25.43 -2.55 -17.79
C ALA A 438 -24.65 -3.62 -18.57
N SER A 439 -23.69 -4.29 -17.93
CA SER A 439 -22.85 -5.32 -18.56
C SER A 439 -23.34 -6.76 -18.37
N SER A 440 -24.35 -6.97 -17.51
CA SER A 440 -24.82 -8.29 -17.06
C SER A 440 -23.73 -9.15 -16.38
N ILE A 441 -22.65 -8.52 -15.90
CA ILE A 441 -21.58 -9.16 -15.11
C ILE A 441 -21.91 -8.93 -13.63
N PRO A 442 -21.93 -9.96 -12.77
CA PRO A 442 -22.17 -9.78 -11.35
C PRO A 442 -21.23 -8.76 -10.71
N SER A 443 -21.78 -7.86 -9.89
CA SER A 443 -21.07 -6.81 -9.14
C SER A 443 -19.87 -7.33 -8.35
N PHE A 444 -19.98 -8.56 -7.83
CA PHE A 444 -18.88 -9.28 -7.20
C PHE A 444 -17.61 -9.35 -8.07
N PHE A 445 -17.71 -9.75 -9.34
CA PHE A 445 -16.50 -9.91 -10.18
C PHE A 445 -15.85 -8.56 -10.49
N VAL A 446 -16.67 -7.53 -10.63
CA VAL A 446 -16.22 -6.17 -10.90
C VAL A 446 -15.47 -5.63 -9.69
N SER A 447 -16.04 -5.79 -8.50
CA SER A 447 -15.40 -5.38 -7.25
C SER A 447 -14.16 -6.20 -6.93
N PHE A 448 -14.20 -7.51 -7.13
CA PHE A 448 -13.10 -8.46 -6.90
C PHE A 448 -11.83 -8.16 -7.69
N VAL A 449 -11.97 -7.66 -8.93
CA VAL A 449 -10.80 -7.36 -9.78
C VAL A 449 -10.40 -5.88 -9.68
N ILE A 450 -11.36 -4.97 -9.77
CA ILE A 450 -11.06 -3.54 -10.01
C ILE A 450 -10.75 -2.80 -8.71
N LEU A 451 -11.54 -2.99 -7.66
CA LEU A 451 -11.40 -2.20 -6.43
C LEU A 451 -10.09 -2.46 -5.69
N PRO A 452 -9.57 -3.71 -5.59
CA PRO A 452 -8.25 -3.95 -5.01
C PRO A 452 -7.13 -3.16 -5.67
N ILE A 453 -7.15 -3.04 -7.00
CA ILE A 453 -6.14 -2.29 -7.76
C ILE A 453 -6.21 -0.80 -7.41
N ALA A 454 -7.41 -0.27 -7.20
CA ALA A 454 -7.61 1.12 -6.79
C ALA A 454 -7.19 1.37 -5.33
N CYS A 455 -7.36 0.39 -4.43
CA CYS A 455 -7.11 0.58 -3.00
C CYS A 455 -5.68 0.22 -2.57
N THR A 456 -4.96 -0.60 -3.34
CA THR A 456 -3.66 -1.15 -2.92
C THR A 456 -2.48 -0.36 -3.48
N SER A 457 -1.97 0.60 -2.70
CA SER A 457 -0.71 1.32 -3.00
C SER A 457 0.54 0.48 -2.69
N GLU A 458 0.42 -0.53 -1.82
CA GLU A 458 1.53 -1.35 -1.31
C GLU A 458 2.13 -2.30 -2.36
N ALA A 459 1.39 -2.64 -3.42
CA ALA A 459 1.84 -3.58 -4.45
C ALA A 459 3.08 -3.06 -5.22
N VAL A 460 3.15 -1.75 -5.49
CA VAL A 460 4.23 -1.13 -6.25
C VAL A 460 5.53 -1.11 -5.45
N SER A 461 5.45 -0.78 -4.15
CA SER A 461 6.62 -0.78 -3.27
C SER A 461 7.13 -2.21 -3.04
N ALA A 462 6.24 -3.17 -2.79
CA ALA A 462 6.59 -4.59 -2.65
C ALA A 462 7.35 -5.14 -3.87
N LEU A 463 6.90 -4.81 -5.09
CA LEU A 463 7.52 -5.27 -6.33
C LEU A 463 8.95 -4.71 -6.50
N SER A 464 9.16 -3.44 -6.17
CA SER A 464 10.49 -2.81 -6.18
C SER A 464 11.45 -3.49 -5.21
N PHE A 465 10.97 -3.85 -4.01
CA PHE A 465 11.80 -4.54 -3.01
C PHE A 465 12.14 -5.97 -3.40
N ALA A 466 11.21 -6.72 -3.97
CA ALA A 466 11.45 -8.09 -4.42
C ALA A 466 12.49 -8.18 -5.53
N ARG A 467 12.59 -7.17 -6.41
CA ARG A 467 13.57 -7.11 -7.51
C ARG A 467 15.03 -7.12 -7.03
N ARG A 468 15.28 -6.84 -5.75
CA ARG A 468 16.64 -6.72 -5.18
C ARG A 468 17.33 -8.06 -4.88
N LYS A 469 16.59 -9.18 -4.92
CA LYS A 469 17.14 -10.55 -4.76
C LYS A 469 18.05 -10.75 -3.53
N LYS A 470 17.68 -10.13 -2.40
CA LYS A 470 18.33 -10.34 -1.09
C LYS A 470 17.37 -11.04 -0.14
N LEU A 471 17.87 -11.99 0.65
CA LEU A 471 17.07 -12.69 1.66
C LEU A 471 16.31 -11.72 2.59
N THR A 472 16.97 -10.67 3.07
CA THR A 472 16.38 -9.70 4.01
C THR A 472 15.25 -8.90 3.38
N THR A 473 15.40 -8.44 2.14
CA THR A 473 14.35 -7.67 1.44
C THR A 473 13.17 -8.55 1.07
N THR A 474 13.45 -9.77 0.64
CA THR A 474 12.41 -10.68 0.18
C THR A 474 11.59 -11.20 1.36
N SER A 475 12.25 -11.61 2.46
CA SER A 475 11.56 -11.98 3.71
C SER A 475 10.71 -10.84 4.27
N LEU A 476 11.25 -9.61 4.23
CA LEU A 476 10.51 -8.43 4.68
C LEU A 476 9.26 -8.21 3.81
N THR A 477 9.39 -8.30 2.48
CA THR A 477 8.27 -8.12 1.54
C THR A 477 7.17 -9.16 1.77
N PHE A 478 7.52 -10.45 1.91
CA PHE A 478 6.53 -11.49 2.20
C PHE A 478 5.85 -11.31 3.55
N SER A 479 6.61 -10.97 4.60
CA SER A 479 6.04 -10.65 5.91
C SER A 479 5.03 -9.49 5.84
N GLN A 480 5.31 -8.46 5.02
CA GLN A 480 4.39 -7.34 4.82
C GLN A 480 3.10 -7.76 4.12
N ILE A 481 3.19 -8.57 3.06
CA ILE A 481 2.01 -9.09 2.35
C ILE A 481 1.12 -9.87 3.33
N TYR A 482 1.68 -10.78 4.13
CA TYR A 482 0.91 -11.57 5.10
C TYR A 482 0.27 -10.72 6.20
N CYS A 483 0.98 -9.69 6.70
CA CYS A 483 0.42 -8.76 7.67
C CYS A 483 -0.70 -7.89 7.07
N SER A 484 -0.53 -7.41 5.83
CA SER A 484 -1.54 -6.61 5.11
C SER A 484 -2.82 -7.43 4.90
N VAL A 485 -2.67 -8.68 4.45
CA VAL A 485 -3.80 -9.63 4.32
C VAL A 485 -4.46 -9.90 5.68
N THR A 486 -3.68 -10.11 6.74
CA THR A 486 -4.23 -10.36 8.09
C THR A 486 -5.09 -9.19 8.56
N MET A 487 -4.59 -7.96 8.41
CA MET A 487 -5.33 -6.76 8.82
C MET A 487 -6.56 -6.52 7.98
N SER A 488 -6.44 -6.59 6.66
CA SER A 488 -7.59 -6.43 5.77
C SER A 488 -8.64 -7.50 6.07
N ASN A 489 -8.26 -8.76 6.22
CA ASN A 489 -9.18 -9.84 6.56
C ASN A 489 -9.90 -9.60 7.90
N ILE A 490 -9.20 -9.24 8.97
CA ILE A 490 -9.83 -9.10 10.28
C ILE A 490 -10.66 -7.81 10.37
N LEU A 491 -10.10 -6.65 9.97
CA LEU A 491 -10.78 -5.36 10.05
C LEU A 491 -11.98 -5.30 9.10
N SER A 492 -11.76 -5.61 7.82
CA SER A 492 -12.81 -5.52 6.80
C SER A 492 -13.92 -6.52 7.06
N LEU A 493 -13.60 -7.73 7.54
CA LEU A 493 -14.63 -8.69 7.94
C LEU A 493 -15.40 -8.23 9.18
N SER A 494 -14.75 -7.67 10.21
CA SER A 494 -15.46 -7.12 11.37
C SER A 494 -16.46 -6.04 10.97
N VAL A 495 -16.04 -5.14 10.07
CA VAL A 495 -16.91 -4.08 9.52
C VAL A 495 -18.06 -4.69 8.72
N PHE A 496 -17.78 -5.66 7.85
CA PHE A 496 -18.77 -6.36 7.03
C PHE A 496 -19.81 -7.10 7.88
N LEU A 497 -19.37 -7.91 8.84
CA LEU A 497 -20.27 -8.68 9.72
C LEU A 497 -21.10 -7.76 10.61
N GLY A 498 -20.51 -6.66 11.10
CA GLY A 498 -21.25 -5.62 11.82
C GLY A 498 -22.37 -5.04 10.97
N LEU A 499 -22.07 -4.69 9.72
CA LEU A 499 -23.05 -4.17 8.78
C LEU A 499 -24.18 -5.18 8.55
N VAL A 500 -23.86 -6.42 8.18
CA VAL A 500 -24.85 -7.47 7.90
C VAL A 500 -25.76 -7.71 9.11
N TYR A 501 -25.18 -7.75 10.33
CA TYR A 501 -25.94 -7.96 11.55
C TYR A 501 -26.88 -6.79 11.89
N PHE A 502 -26.40 -5.54 11.85
CA PHE A 502 -27.20 -4.37 12.21
C PHE A 502 -28.25 -3.99 11.16
N ARG A 503 -27.97 -4.25 9.87
CA ARG A 503 -28.91 -4.00 8.77
C ARG A 503 -29.85 -5.18 8.50
N ASP A 504 -29.68 -6.28 9.22
CA ASP A 504 -30.47 -7.51 9.10
C ASP A 504 -30.46 -8.06 7.66
N LEU A 505 -29.28 -8.05 7.05
CA LEU A 505 -29.05 -8.54 5.69
C LEU A 505 -28.90 -10.06 5.67
N THR A 506 -29.28 -10.67 4.55
CA THR A 506 -29.10 -12.12 4.37
C THR A 506 -27.65 -12.42 4.02
N TRP A 507 -27.13 -13.51 4.56
CA TRP A 507 -25.78 -14.00 4.24
C TRP A 507 -25.85 -14.99 3.08
N ASP A 508 -25.40 -14.59 1.89
CA ASP A 508 -25.38 -15.40 0.68
C ASP A 508 -23.98 -15.51 0.03
N PHE A 509 -22.91 -15.19 0.78
CA PHE A 509 -21.54 -15.01 0.26
C PHE A 509 -20.62 -16.24 0.45
N ALA A 510 -21.19 -17.44 0.30
CA ALA A 510 -20.49 -18.69 0.58
C ALA A 510 -19.30 -18.95 -0.36
N ALA A 511 -19.41 -18.55 -1.64
CA ALA A 511 -18.38 -18.79 -2.63
C ALA A 511 -17.17 -17.85 -2.44
N GLU A 512 -17.43 -16.61 -2.09
CA GLU A 512 -16.46 -15.54 -1.86
C GLU A 512 -15.59 -15.88 -0.66
N VAL A 513 -16.20 -16.30 0.44
CA VAL A 513 -15.47 -16.76 1.62
C VAL A 513 -14.64 -17.99 1.29
N LEU A 514 -15.18 -18.97 0.55
CA LEU A 514 -14.43 -20.17 0.16
C LEU A 514 -13.16 -19.82 -0.64
N VAL A 515 -13.22 -18.83 -1.54
CA VAL A 515 -12.04 -18.35 -2.28
C VAL A 515 -10.98 -17.79 -1.34
N ILE A 516 -11.37 -16.97 -0.35
CA ILE A 516 -10.46 -16.46 0.68
C ILE A 516 -9.83 -17.61 1.47
N LEU A 517 -10.63 -18.59 1.91
CA LEU A 517 -10.16 -19.75 2.66
C LEU A 517 -9.08 -20.51 1.89
N ILE A 518 -9.37 -20.87 0.64
CA ILE A 518 -8.45 -21.66 -0.19
C ILE A 518 -7.14 -20.91 -0.41
N VAL A 519 -7.20 -19.63 -0.80
CA VAL A 519 -5.99 -18.87 -1.12
C VAL A 519 -5.14 -18.62 0.13
N CYS A 520 -5.75 -18.30 1.27
CA CYS A 520 -5.01 -18.11 2.52
C CYS A 520 -4.38 -19.42 3.04
N ILE A 521 -5.02 -20.58 2.87
CA ILE A 521 -4.49 -21.88 3.30
C ILE A 521 -3.40 -22.40 2.35
N VAL A 522 -3.54 -22.17 1.04
CA VAL A 522 -2.55 -22.64 0.06
C VAL A 522 -1.28 -21.79 0.09
N MET A 523 -1.40 -20.48 0.33
CA MET A 523 -0.29 -19.53 0.27
C MET A 523 0.34 -19.21 1.63
N GLY A 524 -0.36 -19.49 2.73
CA GLY A 524 0.12 -19.36 4.11
C GLY A 524 0.61 -20.69 4.66
#